data_AF-A0A818BTF8-F1
#
_entry.id   AF-A0A818BTF8-F1
#
_cell.length_a   1.000
_cell.length_b   1.000
_cell.length_c   1.000
_cell.angle_alpha   90.00
_cell.angle_beta   90.00
_cell.angle_gamma   90.00
#
_symmetry.space_group_name_H-M   'P 1'
#
loop_
_entity.id
_entity.type
_entity.pdbx_description
1 polymer ?
#
loop_
_entity_poly.entity_id
_entity_poly.type
_entity_poly.pdbx_seq_one_letter_code
_entity_poly.pdbx_strand_id
1 'polypeptide(L)'
;MVARRIIPIVIVLVCISNSHMSFNLVIVNGKCWTRPGWYQIIYDIFFMVMYNLCYPLLSGIFALLTIRNMRRCHIAHAYKVKIKDFQRMILTHLICFILLTMPFTIHKLYNGVTIYYPKDLLQHEWENLSQCIVSILCFANDASGFYIYSLSSRKFRREFLASISICKPHWSKEKFRYLPRFIVFN
;
A
#
# COMPACT_ATOMS: atom_id res chain seq x y z
N MET A 1 2.48 23.54 -9.22
CA MET A 1 1.81 24.30 -8.14
C MET A 1 0.50 23.67 -7.67
N VAL A 2 -0.35 23.13 -8.55
CA VAL A 2 -1.64 22.51 -8.17
C VAL A 2 -1.51 21.35 -7.16
N ALA A 3 -0.60 20.40 -7.39
CA ALA A 3 -0.43 19.25 -6.47
C ALA A 3 -0.06 19.65 -5.03
N ARG A 4 0.78 20.69 -4.85
CA ARG A 4 1.16 21.20 -3.52
C ARG A 4 -0.03 21.76 -2.73
N ARG A 5 -1.06 22.27 -3.41
CA ARG A 5 -2.27 22.81 -2.75
C ARG A 5 -3.31 21.72 -2.48
N ILE A 6 -3.37 20.67 -3.31
CA ILE A 6 -4.33 19.56 -3.16
C ILE A 6 -3.92 18.62 -2.02
N ILE A 7 -2.63 18.36 -1.83
CA ILE A 7 -2.14 17.45 -0.78
C ILE A 7 -2.67 17.79 0.63
N PRO A 8 -2.55 19.03 1.17
CA PRO A 8 -3.06 19.34 2.50
C PRO A 8 -4.58 19.20 2.60
N ILE A 9 -5.32 19.53 1.54
CA ILE A 9 -6.78 19.38 1.50
C ILE A 9 -7.16 17.89 1.62
N VAL A 10 -6.49 17.02 0.85
CA VAL A 10 -6.71 15.57 0.91
C VAL A 10 -6.34 15.03 2.29
N ILE A 11 -5.23 15.47 2.87
CA ILE A 11 -4.82 15.06 4.22
C ILE A 11 -5.88 15.44 5.25
N VAL A 12 -6.34 16.69 5.26
CA VAL A 12 -7.37 17.16 6.19
C VAL A 12 -8.67 16.38 6.02
N LEU A 13 -9.12 16.16 4.77
CA LEU A 13 -10.30 15.37 4.47
C LEU A 13 -10.17 13.93 5.00
N VAL A 14 -9.03 13.29 4.78
CA VAL A 14 -8.74 11.93 5.26
C VAL A 14 -8.68 11.88 6.79
N CYS A 15 -8.08 12.88 7.44
CA CYS A 15 -8.04 12.97 8.90
C CYS A 15 -9.45 13.09 9.47
N ILE A 16 -10.27 14.03 8.99
CA ILE A 16 -11.66 14.21 9.45
C ILE A 16 -12.47 12.93 9.23
N SER A 17 -12.35 12.33 8.05
CA SER A 17 -12.97 11.06 7.69
C SER A 17 -12.62 9.94 8.67
N ASN A 18 -11.34 9.82 9.06
CA ASN A 18 -10.90 8.78 9.99
C ASN A 18 -11.25 9.11 11.46
N SER A 19 -11.25 10.38 11.85
CA SER A 19 -11.61 10.80 13.21
C SER A 19 -13.06 10.45 13.56
N HIS A 20 -13.98 10.47 12.58
CA HIS A 20 -15.36 10.02 12.78
C HIS A 20 -15.45 8.53 13.18
N MET A 21 -14.46 7.71 12.81
CA MET A 21 -14.43 6.28 13.15
C MET A 21 -14.15 6.04 14.63
N SER A 22 -13.23 6.81 15.24
CA SER A 22 -12.86 6.66 16.64
C SER A 22 -14.03 6.90 17.60
N PHE A 23 -14.99 7.75 17.19
CA PHE A 23 -16.14 8.12 18.02
C PHE A 23 -17.16 6.99 18.21
N ASN A 24 -17.12 5.96 17.35
CA ASN A 24 -18.15 4.90 17.30
C ASN A 24 -17.64 3.53 17.76
N LEU A 25 -16.46 3.49 18.38
CA LEU A 25 -15.89 2.28 18.96
C LEU A 25 -16.42 2.09 20.38
N VAL A 26 -16.88 0.87 20.67
CA VAL A 26 -17.31 0.44 22.01
C VAL A 26 -16.35 -0.64 22.49
N ILE A 27 -15.97 -0.57 23.76
CA ILE A 27 -15.16 -1.61 24.40
C ILE A 27 -16.13 -2.68 24.92
N VAL A 28 -16.08 -3.87 24.32
CA VAL A 28 -16.85 -5.04 24.77
C VAL A 28 -15.86 -6.16 25.06
N ASN A 29 -15.84 -6.66 26.29
CA ASN A 29 -14.94 -7.72 26.75
C ASN A 29 -13.45 -7.43 26.47
N GLY A 30 -13.02 -6.18 26.71
CA GLY A 30 -11.63 -5.75 26.49
C GLY A 30 -11.21 -5.64 25.01
N LYS A 31 -12.14 -5.82 24.07
CA LYS A 31 -11.91 -5.66 22.63
C LYS A 31 -12.67 -4.44 22.10
N CYS A 32 -12.06 -3.74 21.14
CA CYS A 32 -12.72 -2.63 20.44
C CYS A 32 -13.61 -3.19 19.33
N TRP A 33 -14.91 -2.96 19.45
CA TRP A 33 -15.90 -3.34 18.45
C TRP A 33 -16.61 -2.09 17.93
N THR A 34 -17.02 -2.13 16.66
CA THR A 34 -17.98 -1.15 16.16
C THR A 34 -19.32 -1.38 16.83
N ARG A 35 -20.04 -0.29 17.11
CA ARG A 35 -21.38 -0.37 17.70
C ARG A 35 -22.30 -1.24 16.81
N PRO A 36 -22.93 -2.30 17.34
CA PRO A 36 -23.79 -3.17 16.54
C PRO A 36 -25.03 -2.42 16.04
N GLY A 37 -25.54 -2.84 14.88
CA GLY A 37 -26.73 -2.26 14.24
C GLY A 37 -26.43 -1.58 12.90
N TRP A 38 -27.33 -0.69 12.49
CA TRP A 38 -27.23 0.06 11.22
C TRP A 38 -25.91 0.84 11.06
N TYR A 39 -25.33 1.30 12.17
CA TYR A 39 -24.05 2.00 12.17
C TYR A 39 -22.89 1.14 11.66
N GLN A 40 -22.88 -0.16 11.97
CA GLN A 40 -21.85 -1.08 11.49
C GLN A 40 -21.90 -1.21 9.96
N ILE A 41 -23.10 -1.30 9.39
CA ILE A 41 -23.29 -1.39 7.93
C ILE A 41 -22.83 -0.10 7.25
N ILE A 42 -23.25 1.07 7.77
CA ILE A 42 -22.81 2.37 7.25
C ILE A 42 -21.29 2.49 7.33
N TYR A 43 -20.69 2.05 8.43
CA TYR A 43 -19.25 2.03 8.62
C TYR A 43 -18.54 1.12 7.61
N ASP A 44 -19.02 -0.10 7.38
CA ASP A 44 -18.39 -1.03 6.44
C ASP A 44 -18.55 -0.55 4.99
N ILE A 45 -19.69 0.06 4.63
CA ILE A 45 -19.88 0.73 3.32
C ILE A 45 -18.90 1.90 3.18
N PHE A 46 -18.79 2.74 4.19
CA PHE A 46 -17.88 3.89 4.17
C PHE A 46 -16.42 3.43 4.04
N PHE A 47 -16.02 2.41 4.80
CA PHE A 47 -14.71 1.81 4.70
C PHE A 47 -14.47 1.27 3.29
N MET A 48 -15.42 0.55 2.70
CA MET A 48 -15.32 0.05 1.33
C MET A 48 -15.12 1.19 0.32
N VAL A 49 -15.92 2.26 0.40
CA VAL A 49 -15.84 3.40 -0.52
C VAL A 49 -14.52 4.16 -0.36
N MET A 50 -14.12 4.47 0.88
CA MET A 50 -12.94 5.28 1.13
C MET A 50 -11.64 4.51 0.88
N TYR A 51 -11.53 3.27 1.41
CA TYR A 51 -10.31 2.48 1.26
C TYR A 51 -10.18 1.82 -0.12
N ASN A 52 -11.24 1.24 -0.70
CA ASN A 52 -11.08 0.55 -2.00
C ASN A 52 -11.36 1.40 -3.22
N LEU A 53 -12.23 2.41 -3.13
CA LEU A 53 -12.57 3.22 -4.29
C LEU A 53 -11.75 4.52 -4.29
N CYS A 54 -11.85 5.29 -3.21
CA CYS A 54 -11.29 6.63 -3.17
C CYS A 54 -9.75 6.60 -3.21
N TYR A 55 -9.11 5.76 -2.39
CA TYR A 55 -7.65 5.70 -2.35
C TYR A 55 -7.01 5.31 -3.71
N PRO A 56 -7.42 4.23 -4.39
CA PRO A 56 -6.86 3.88 -5.70
C PRO A 56 -7.13 4.93 -6.78
N LEU A 57 -8.33 5.53 -6.79
CA LEU A 57 -8.68 6.60 -7.73
C LEU A 57 -7.82 7.84 -7.53
N LEU A 58 -7.68 8.31 -6.28
CA LEU A 58 -6.83 9.45 -5.95
C LEU A 58 -5.37 9.16 -6.28
N SER A 59 -4.86 7.99 -5.89
CA SER A 59 -3.50 7.53 -6.21
C SER A 59 -3.26 7.50 -7.72
N GLY A 60 -4.23 6.98 -8.49
CA GLY A 60 -4.20 6.98 -9.95
C GLY A 60 -4.19 8.40 -10.55
N ILE A 61 -5.02 9.32 -10.05
CA ILE A 61 -5.05 10.71 -10.50
C ILE A 61 -3.70 11.39 -10.20
N PHE A 62 -3.15 11.23 -8.98
CA PHE A 62 -1.85 11.77 -8.63
C PHE A 62 -0.72 11.20 -9.48
N ALA A 63 -0.76 9.89 -9.77
CA ALA A 63 0.16 9.25 -10.69
C ALA A 63 0.10 9.87 -12.09
N LEU A 64 -1.11 10.05 -12.64
CA LEU A 64 -1.31 10.68 -13.96
C LEU A 64 -0.82 12.13 -13.99
N LEU A 65 -1.12 12.91 -12.96
CA LEU A 65 -0.65 14.29 -12.83
C LEU A 65 0.88 14.35 -12.74
N THR A 66 1.49 13.42 -12.00
CA THR A 66 2.95 13.32 -11.88
C THR A 66 3.58 12.98 -13.22
N ILE A 67 3.01 12.02 -13.97
CA ILE A 67 3.45 11.67 -15.32
C ILE A 67 3.31 12.87 -16.27
N ARG A 68 2.17 13.58 -16.25
CA ARG A 68 1.96 14.78 -17.07
C ARG A 68 2.98 15.87 -16.74
N ASN A 69 3.26 16.09 -15.46
CA ASN A 69 4.26 17.07 -15.02
C ASN A 69 5.68 16.68 -15.47
N MET A 70 6.04 15.39 -15.34
CA MET A 70 7.32 14.88 -15.83
C MET A 70 7.45 14.97 -17.35
N ARG A 71 6.37 14.81 -18.12
CA ARG A 71 6.39 14.98 -19.59
C ARG A 71 6.56 16.44 -20.02
N ARG A 72 5.98 17.38 -19.26
CA ARG A 72 6.08 18.83 -19.55
C ARG A 72 7.46 19.40 -19.24
N CYS A 73 8.15 18.86 -18.24
CA CYS A 73 9.57 19.14 -18.05
C CYS A 73 10.33 18.41 -19.17
N HIS A 74 10.69 19.13 -20.24
CA HIS A 74 11.36 18.67 -21.47
C HIS A 74 12.79 18.10 -21.25
N ILE A 75 12.98 17.26 -20.24
CA ILE A 75 14.29 16.79 -19.80
C ILE A 75 14.55 15.43 -20.47
N ALA A 76 15.53 15.40 -21.38
CA ALA A 76 16.31 14.30 -21.96
C ALA A 76 15.76 12.84 -22.01
N HIS A 77 16.17 12.07 -23.03
CA HIS A 77 15.84 10.65 -23.22
C HIS A 77 16.03 9.75 -21.97
N ALA A 78 16.94 10.11 -21.06
CA ALA A 78 17.15 9.43 -19.78
C ALA A 78 15.91 9.43 -18.86
N TYR A 79 15.00 10.40 -19.00
CA TYR A 79 13.75 10.48 -18.23
C TYR A 79 12.64 9.58 -18.80
N LYS A 80 12.65 9.25 -20.10
CA LYS A 80 11.65 8.32 -20.69
C LYS A 80 11.70 6.93 -20.05
N VAL A 81 12.91 6.44 -19.73
CA VAL A 81 13.09 5.16 -19.03
C VAL A 81 12.55 5.25 -17.59
N LYS A 82 12.83 6.35 -16.88
CA LYS A 82 12.32 6.59 -15.52
C LYS A 82 10.79 6.67 -15.46
N ILE A 83 10.16 7.28 -16.46
CA ILE A 83 8.69 7.35 -16.55
C ILE A 83 8.09 5.95 -16.71
N LYS A 84 8.67 5.09 -17.55
CA LYS A 84 8.19 3.70 -17.73
C LYS A 84 8.32 2.89 -16.44
N ASP A 85 9.44 3.02 -15.72
CA ASP A 85 9.64 2.33 -14.44
C ASP A 85 8.65 2.82 -13.37
N PHE A 86 8.40 4.14 -13.30
CA PHE A 86 7.41 4.73 -12.41
C PHE A 86 5.97 4.27 -12.73
N GLN A 87 5.60 4.23 -14.01
CA GLN A 87 4.31 3.73 -14.46
C GLN A 87 4.11 2.26 -14.08
N ARG A 88 5.13 1.42 -14.27
CA ARG A 88 5.10 0.00 -13.87
C ARG A 88 4.90 -0.14 -12.37
N MET A 89 5.66 0.62 -11.57
CA MET A 89 5.54 0.61 -10.11
C MET A 89 4.12 0.93 -9.64
N ILE A 90 3.52 2.01 -10.16
CA ILE A 90 2.16 2.41 -9.80
C ILE A 90 1.14 1.37 -10.25
N LEU A 91 1.26 0.86 -11.47
CA LEU A 91 0.34 -0.15 -11.99
C LEU A 91 0.39 -1.42 -11.14
N THR A 92 1.59 -1.90 -10.81
CA THR A 92 1.79 -3.04 -9.92
C THR A 92 1.21 -2.76 -8.53
N HIS A 93 1.43 -1.57 -7.97
CA HIS A 93 0.85 -1.19 -6.68
C HIS A 93 -0.68 -1.19 -6.71
N LEU A 94 -1.31 -0.63 -7.72
CA LEU A 94 -2.77 -0.60 -7.86
C LEU A 94 -3.36 -2.01 -8.01
N ILE A 95 -2.73 -2.87 -8.82
CA ILE A 95 -3.17 -4.25 -9.00
C ILE A 95 -3.04 -5.04 -7.69
N CYS A 96 -1.88 -4.96 -7.03
CA CYS A 96 -1.67 -5.62 -5.74
C CYS A 96 -2.64 -5.11 -4.68
N PHE A 97 -2.88 -3.80 -4.63
CA PHE A 97 -3.84 -3.21 -3.71
C PHE A 97 -5.24 -3.81 -3.91
N ILE A 98 -5.77 -3.77 -5.13
CA ILE A 98 -7.10 -4.32 -5.44
C ILE A 98 -7.18 -5.80 -5.07
N LEU A 99 -6.19 -6.61 -5.45
CA LEU A 99 -6.21 -8.04 -5.18
C LEU A 99 -6.15 -8.38 -3.68
N LEU A 100 -5.44 -7.57 -2.88
CA LEU A 100 -5.22 -7.85 -1.47
C LEU A 100 -6.29 -7.24 -0.56
N THR A 101 -6.87 -6.09 -0.91
CA THR A 101 -7.85 -5.38 -0.06
C THR A 101 -9.30 -5.67 -0.44
N MET A 102 -9.61 -5.98 -1.70
CA MET A 102 -10.97 -6.24 -2.16
C MET A 102 -11.63 -7.43 -1.43
N PRO A 103 -10.97 -8.60 -1.26
CA PRO A 103 -11.57 -9.73 -0.56
C PRO A 103 -11.97 -9.40 0.88
N PHE A 104 -11.13 -8.63 1.58
CA PHE A 104 -11.40 -8.17 2.94
C PHE A 104 -12.69 -7.35 3.01
N THR A 105 -12.89 -6.41 2.08
CA THR A 105 -14.09 -5.58 2.10
C THR A 105 -15.36 -6.27 1.64
N ILE A 106 -15.26 -7.23 0.71
CA ILE A 106 -16.40 -8.06 0.34
C ILE A 106 -16.83 -8.88 1.56
N HIS A 107 -15.88 -9.50 2.27
CA HIS A 107 -16.16 -10.29 3.47
C HIS A 107 -16.78 -9.44 4.58
N LYS A 108 -16.27 -8.22 4.81
CA LYS A 108 -16.89 -7.28 5.76
C LYS A 108 -18.32 -6.90 5.39
N LEU A 109 -18.57 -6.57 4.13
CA LEU A 109 -19.92 -6.23 3.67
C LEU A 109 -20.87 -7.41 3.85
N TYR A 110 -20.42 -8.62 3.49
CA TYR A 110 -21.17 -9.85 3.72
C TYR A 110 -21.51 -10.05 5.21
N ASN A 111 -20.54 -9.87 6.11
CA ASN A 111 -20.78 -9.97 7.56
C ASN A 111 -21.75 -8.91 8.06
N GLY A 112 -21.67 -7.68 7.54
CA GLY A 112 -22.60 -6.61 7.88
C GLY A 112 -24.04 -6.88 7.47
N VAL A 113 -24.26 -7.45 6.27
CA VAL A 113 -25.60 -7.79 5.76
C VAL A 113 -26.17 -9.03 6.44
N THR A 114 -25.33 -10.02 6.73
CA THR A 114 -25.76 -11.31 7.27
C THR A 114 -25.82 -11.35 8.81
N ILE A 115 -25.62 -10.22 9.49
CA ILE A 115 -25.54 -10.16 10.96
C ILE A 115 -26.82 -10.64 11.67
N TYR A 116 -27.98 -10.47 11.04
CA TYR A 116 -29.29 -10.87 11.60
C TYR A 116 -29.80 -12.22 11.08
N TYR A 117 -29.05 -12.87 10.19
CA TYR A 117 -29.43 -14.18 9.68
C TYR A 117 -28.95 -15.24 10.67
N PRO A 118 -29.82 -16.20 11.08
CA PRO A 118 -29.39 -17.31 11.92
C PRO A 118 -28.39 -18.18 11.15
N LYS A 119 -27.25 -18.47 11.77
CA LYS A 119 -26.16 -19.27 11.18
C LYS A 119 -25.90 -20.49 12.03
N ASP A 120 -25.58 -21.59 11.38
CA ASP A 120 -25.13 -22.80 12.08
C ASP A 120 -23.72 -22.61 12.67
N LEU A 121 -23.36 -23.40 13.68
CA LEU A 121 -22.06 -23.33 14.35
C LEU A 121 -20.92 -23.54 13.35
N LEU A 122 -21.07 -24.53 12.45
CA LEU A 122 -20.07 -24.82 11.42
C LEU A 122 -19.88 -23.63 10.47
N GLN A 123 -20.96 -22.94 10.11
CA GLN A 123 -20.90 -21.76 9.25
C GLN A 123 -20.16 -20.61 9.93
N HIS A 124 -20.39 -20.42 11.24
CA HIS A 124 -19.70 -19.38 12.02
C HIS A 124 -18.18 -19.60 12.05
N GLU A 125 -17.74 -20.85 12.23
CA GLU A 125 -16.31 -21.18 12.22
C GLU A 125 -15.65 -20.94 10.85
N TRP A 126 -16.34 -21.29 9.76
CA TRP A 126 -15.85 -20.99 8.41
C TRP A 126 -15.74 -19.50 8.12
N GLU A 127 -16.70 -18.70 8.60
CA GLU A 127 -16.66 -17.24 8.48
C GLU A 127 -15.49 -16.64 9.27
N ASN A 128 -15.23 -17.13 10.49
CA ASN A 128 -14.08 -16.71 11.29
C ASN A 128 -12.74 -17.07 10.61
N LEU A 129 -12.62 -18.27 10.04
CA LEU A 129 -11.42 -18.66 9.29
C LEU A 129 -11.23 -17.77 8.06
N SER A 130 -12.30 -17.52 7.31
CA SER A 130 -12.30 -16.63 6.14
C SER A 130 -11.86 -15.23 6.54
N GLN A 131 -12.39 -14.67 7.63
CA GLN A 131 -12.00 -13.37 8.20
C GLN A 131 -10.49 -13.32 8.50
N CYS A 132 -9.92 -14.36 9.10
CA CYS A 132 -8.48 -14.45 9.37
C CYS A 132 -7.66 -14.40 8.07
N ILE A 133 -8.04 -15.19 7.05
CA ILE A 133 -7.35 -15.24 5.77
C ILE A 133 -7.38 -13.88 5.07
N VAL A 134 -8.55 -13.25 4.97
CA VAL A 134 -8.67 -11.95 4.30
C VAL A 134 -7.97 -10.83 5.08
N SER A 135 -7.89 -10.93 6.42
CA SER A 135 -7.14 -9.97 7.24
C SER A 135 -5.64 -10.07 6.99
N ILE A 136 -5.10 -11.30 6.85
CA ILE A 136 -3.69 -11.51 6.48
C ILE A 136 -3.39 -10.91 5.10
N LEU A 137 -4.28 -11.08 4.12
CA LEU A 137 -4.13 -10.46 2.80
C LEU A 137 -4.12 -8.93 2.90
N CYS A 138 -5.01 -8.35 3.70
CA CYS A 138 -5.06 -6.92 3.93
C CYS A 138 -3.77 -6.39 4.56
N PHE A 139 -3.22 -7.06 5.58
CA PHE A 139 -1.95 -6.66 6.19
C PHE A 139 -0.75 -6.88 5.25
N ALA A 140 -0.81 -7.90 4.38
CA ALA A 140 0.21 -8.09 3.35
C ALA A 140 0.25 -6.91 2.35
N ASN A 141 -0.89 -6.24 2.11
CA ASN A 141 -0.91 -5.02 1.30
C ASN A 141 -0.09 -3.89 1.95
N ASP A 142 -0.16 -3.71 3.27
CA ASP A 142 0.61 -2.68 3.97
C ASP A 142 2.12 -2.94 3.87
N ALA A 143 2.54 -4.20 3.91
CA ALA A 143 3.93 -4.60 3.66
C ALA A 143 4.33 -4.53 2.18
N SER A 144 3.37 -4.64 1.25
CA SER A 144 3.63 -4.75 -0.19
C SER A 144 4.37 -3.53 -0.76
N GLY A 145 4.18 -2.35 -0.20
CA GLY A 145 4.81 -1.11 -0.69
C GLY A 145 6.32 -1.21 -0.81
N PHE A 146 6.98 -1.80 0.20
CA PHE A 146 8.43 -2.04 0.18
C PHE A 146 8.84 -3.02 -0.93
N TYR A 147 8.14 -4.14 -1.06
CA TYR A 147 8.44 -5.15 -2.06
C TYR A 147 8.19 -4.65 -3.49
N ILE A 148 7.10 -3.92 -3.71
CA ILE A 148 6.77 -3.35 -5.02
C ILE A 148 7.81 -2.30 -5.42
N TYR A 149 8.25 -1.45 -4.49
CA TYR A 149 9.33 -0.51 -4.75
C TYR A 149 10.64 -1.24 -5.09
N SER A 150 10.97 -2.26 -4.31
CA SER A 150 12.17 -3.08 -4.50
C SER A 150 12.16 -3.81 -5.84
N LEU A 151 11.03 -4.38 -6.27
CA LEU A 151 10.91 -5.10 -7.53
C LEU A 151 10.85 -4.15 -8.74
N SER A 152 10.21 -2.99 -8.60
CA SER A 152 9.98 -2.08 -9.72
C SER A 152 11.22 -1.26 -10.10
N SER A 153 12.04 -0.86 -9.13
CA SER A 153 13.22 -0.02 -9.39
C SER A 153 14.47 -0.85 -9.66
N ARG A 154 14.93 -0.87 -10.93
CA ARG A 154 16.23 -1.48 -11.30
C ARG A 154 17.42 -0.79 -10.64
N LYS A 155 17.30 0.51 -10.35
CA LYS A 155 18.35 1.28 -9.68
C LYS A 155 18.46 0.88 -8.22
N PHE A 156 17.33 0.82 -7.51
CA PHE A 156 17.29 0.40 -6.11
C PHE A 156 17.82 -1.02 -5.94
N ARG A 157 17.44 -1.97 -6.81
CA ARG A 157 18.00 -3.34 -6.77
C ARG A 157 19.51 -3.38 -6.89
N ARG A 158 20.09 -2.58 -7.78
CA ARG A 158 21.55 -2.52 -7.95
C ARG A 158 22.24 -1.94 -6.72
N GLU A 159 21.71 -0.85 -6.15
CA GLU A 159 22.27 -0.22 -4.95
C GLU A 159 22.10 -1.10 -3.71
N PHE A 160 20.96 -1.78 -3.56
CA PHE A 160 20.69 -2.69 -2.47
C PHE A 160 21.59 -3.94 -2.53
N LEU A 161 21.73 -4.56 -3.70
CA LEU A 161 22.66 -5.67 -3.90
C LEU A 161 24.12 -5.23 -3.73
N ALA A 162 24.48 -4.03 -4.18
CA ALA A 162 25.81 -3.47 -3.93
C ALA A 162 26.06 -3.31 -2.42
N SER A 163 25.11 -2.75 -1.68
CA SER A 163 25.20 -2.58 -0.22
C SER A 163 25.30 -3.91 0.52
N ILE A 164 24.52 -4.92 0.12
CA ILE A 164 24.61 -6.29 0.66
C ILE A 164 25.96 -6.93 0.32
N SER A 165 26.47 -6.70 -0.90
CA SER A 165 27.77 -7.24 -1.31
C SER A 165 28.95 -6.58 -0.57
N ILE A 166 28.80 -5.34 -0.11
CA ILE A 166 29.75 -4.64 0.77
C ILE A 166 29.64 -5.18 2.21
N CYS A 167 28.44 -5.54 2.67
CA CYS A 167 28.22 -6.25 3.93
C CYS A 167 28.57 -7.75 3.87
N LYS A 168 29.09 -8.29 2.75
CA LYS A 168 29.77 -9.58 2.82
C LYS A 168 30.94 -9.41 3.77
N PRO A 169 31.03 -10.23 4.83
CA PRO A 169 32.09 -10.08 5.81
C PRO A 169 33.43 -10.11 5.08
N HIS A 170 34.29 -9.18 5.48
CA HIS A 170 35.71 -9.11 5.19
C HIS A 170 36.45 -10.35 5.79
N TRP A 171 35.87 -11.55 5.68
CA TRP A 171 36.36 -12.82 6.23
C TRP A 171 36.91 -13.75 5.14
N SER A 172 37.12 -13.29 3.91
CA SER A 172 37.69 -14.14 2.86
C SER A 172 38.83 -13.53 2.02
N LYS A 173 39.28 -12.30 2.28
CA LYS A 173 40.35 -11.69 1.48
C LYS A 173 41.34 -10.87 2.31
N GLU A 174 42.08 -11.54 3.18
CA GLU A 174 43.45 -11.14 3.52
C GLU A 174 44.48 -11.54 2.43
N LYS A 175 44.02 -12.04 1.28
CA LYS A 175 44.83 -12.27 0.08
C LYS A 175 44.24 -11.53 -1.11
N PHE A 176 44.42 -10.21 -1.17
CA PHE A 176 44.70 -9.49 -2.41
C PHE A 176 45.43 -8.20 -2.05
N ARG A 177 46.63 -8.42 -1.49
CA ARG A 177 47.76 -7.50 -1.65
C ARG A 177 47.92 -7.28 -3.17
N TYR A 178 48.12 -6.04 -3.60
CA TYR A 178 48.27 -5.55 -4.99
C TYR A 178 46.99 -5.22 -5.76
N LEU A 179 46.58 -3.94 -5.69
CA LEU A 179 46.64 -3.05 -6.86
C LEU A 179 46.46 -1.59 -6.42
N PRO A 180 47.47 -0.72 -6.64
CA PRO A 180 47.38 0.69 -6.30
C PRO A 180 46.74 1.51 -7.43
N ARG A 181 46.08 2.59 -6.98
CA ARG A 181 46.18 3.97 -7.51
C ARG A 181 45.36 4.41 -8.75
N PHE A 182 44.60 5.48 -8.47
CA PHE A 182 44.27 6.64 -9.31
C PHE A 182 43.35 6.43 -10.54
N ILE A 183 42.12 6.94 -10.43
CA ILE A 183 41.38 7.49 -11.57
C ILE A 183 41.33 9.00 -11.39
N VAL A 184 42.04 9.66 -12.31
CA VAL A 184 42.15 11.10 -12.53
C VAL A 184 40.80 11.64 -13.02
N PHE A 185 40.37 12.76 -12.47
CA PHE A 185 39.32 13.61 -13.03
C PHE A 185 39.85 14.34 -14.26
N ASN A 186 39.12 14.26 -15.37
CA ASN A 186 38.96 15.34 -16.35
C ASN A 186 37.61 15.16 -17.05
#